data_AF-A0A953XXZ1-F1
#
_entry.id   AF-A0A953XXZ1-F1
#
_cell.length_a   1.000
_cell.length_b   1.000
_cell.length_c   1.000
_cell.angle_alpha   90.00
_cell.angle_beta   90.00
_cell.angle_gamma   90.00
#
_symmetry.space_group_name_H-M   'P 1'
#
loop_
_entity.id
_entity.type
_entity.pdbx_description
1 polymer ?
#
loop_
_entity_poly.entity_id
_entity_poly.type
_entity_poly.pdbx_seq_one_letter_code
_entity_poly.pdbx_strand_id
1 'polypeptide(L)'
;VPRDIAEDVSDLEGVFLYNVDDLEQVVAEHAMERSRELDHCKSIINDEVEHFLKGFQTYAAGPLITSLRDKADQIKTFELDRLMSKLSDLPDETRKEIAGFSERLVNKLLHPQIQGIKEHAAEGRSDSLRLLADALGVDKPVNLPSKPKAGPVSEDSRQTSPQTSKKEQS
;
A
#
# COMPACT_ATOMS: atom_id res chain seq x y z
N VAL A 1 23.97 40.89 -5.71
CA VAL A 1 22.95 41.96 -5.80
C VAL A 1 23.62 43.26 -5.35
N PRO A 2 23.48 44.39 -6.06
CA PRO A 2 24.08 45.65 -5.61
C PRO A 2 23.46 46.07 -4.26
N ARG A 3 24.30 46.51 -3.30
CA ARG A 3 23.83 46.93 -1.98
C ARG A 3 23.12 48.28 -2.07
N ASP A 4 21.98 48.40 -1.41
CA ASP A 4 21.21 49.65 -1.33
C ASP A 4 21.69 50.57 -0.18
N ILE A 5 22.55 50.05 0.70
CA ILE A 5 23.07 50.75 1.89
C ILE A 5 24.60 50.70 1.88
N ALA A 6 25.23 51.83 2.14
CA ALA A 6 26.68 51.95 2.21
C ALA A 6 27.25 51.31 3.49
N GLU A 7 28.44 50.72 3.40
CA GLU A 7 29.04 49.90 4.45
C GLU A 7 29.51 50.72 5.66
N ASP A 8 29.76 52.01 5.46
CA ASP A 8 30.14 52.99 6.49
C ASP A 8 29.02 53.32 7.49
N VAL A 9 27.78 52.91 7.19
CA VAL A 9 26.63 53.09 8.09
C VAL A 9 26.70 52.18 9.32
N SER A 10 27.50 51.10 9.29
CA SER A 10 27.72 50.23 10.45
C SER A 10 28.62 50.84 11.54
N ASP A 11 29.33 51.93 11.23
CA ASP A 11 30.22 52.61 12.19
C ASP A 11 29.46 53.55 13.15
N LEU A 12 28.15 53.73 12.93
CA LEU A 12 27.28 54.52 13.80
C LEU A 12 26.87 53.70 15.03
N GLU A 13 27.07 54.29 16.21
CA GLU A 13 26.76 53.66 17.49
C GLU A 13 25.27 53.29 17.58
N GLY A 14 25.00 51.99 17.75
CA GLY A 14 23.63 51.43 17.81
C GLY A 14 23.04 50.96 16.49
N VAL A 15 23.79 51.00 15.38
CA VAL A 15 23.34 50.51 14.06
C VAL A 15 23.96 49.14 13.76
N PHE A 16 23.12 48.18 13.36
CA PHE A 16 23.55 46.85 12.91
C PHE A 16 23.16 46.67 11.44
N LEU A 17 24.15 46.45 10.57
CA LEU A 17 23.96 46.21 9.14
C LEU A 17 24.00 44.70 8.87
N TYR A 18 22.95 44.17 8.26
CA TYR A 18 22.88 42.78 7.78
C TYR A 18 22.72 42.79 6.27
N ASN A 19 23.56 42.05 5.56
CA ASN A 19 23.54 41.90 4.11
C ASN A 19 22.93 40.57 3.69
N VAL A 20 22.67 40.43 2.38
CA VAL A 20 22.18 39.17 1.78
C VAL A 20 23.14 38.01 2.09
N ASP A 21 24.45 38.28 2.11
CA ASP A 21 25.48 37.29 2.43
C ASP A 21 25.38 36.81 3.91
N ASP A 22 24.98 37.69 4.83
CA ASP A 22 24.76 37.33 6.26
C ASP A 22 23.51 36.45 6.44
N LEU A 23 22.54 36.57 5.52
CA LEU A 23 21.37 35.70 5.46
C LEU A 23 21.67 34.34 4.82
N GLU A 24 22.73 34.21 4.01
CA GLU A 24 23.13 32.92 3.43
C GLU A 24 23.58 31.92 4.51
N GLN A 25 24.23 32.39 5.57
CA GLN A 25 24.63 31.54 6.70
C GLN A 25 23.41 30.97 7.45
N VAL A 26 22.38 31.80 7.65
CA VAL A 26 21.10 31.39 8.27
C VAL A 26 20.34 30.42 7.34
N VAL A 27 20.35 30.68 6.03
CA VAL A 27 19.72 29.80 5.03
C VAL A 27 20.44 28.45 4.94
N ALA A 28 21.77 28.40 5.07
CA ALA A 28 22.55 27.17 5.08
C ALA A 28 22.28 26.31 6.34
N GLU A 29 22.10 26.96 7.49
CA GLU A 29 21.67 26.31 8.73
C GLU A 29 20.26 25.71 8.59
N HIS A 30 19.33 26.47 7.98
CA HIS A 30 17.99 25.98 7.64
C HIS A 30 17.98 24.90 6.54
N ALA A 31 19.00 24.82 5.68
CA ALA A 31 19.08 23.77 4.65
C ALA A 31 19.36 22.39 5.28
N MET A 32 20.19 22.34 6.33
CA MET A 32 20.41 21.11 7.10
C MET A 32 19.17 20.72 7.90
N GLU A 33 18.48 21.69 8.51
CA GLU A 33 17.18 21.46 9.17
C GLU A 33 16.14 20.92 8.18
N ARG A 34 16.03 21.53 6.99
CA ARG A 34 15.13 21.09 5.92
C ARG A 34 15.46 19.68 5.42
N SER A 35 16.73 19.30 5.35
CA SER A 35 17.13 17.93 5.00
C SER A 35 16.68 16.92 6.06
N ARG A 36 16.87 17.23 7.34
CA ARG A 36 16.41 16.37 8.44
C ARG A 36 14.89 16.25 8.47
N GLU A 37 14.20 17.36 8.20
CA GLU A 37 12.74 17.40 8.14
C GLU A 37 12.21 16.60 6.94
N LEU A 38 12.89 16.65 5.78
CA LEU A 38 12.59 15.80 4.63
C LEU A 38 12.76 14.31 4.94
N ASP A 39 13.83 13.91 5.64
CA ASP A 39 14.04 12.53 6.03
C ASP A 39 12.98 12.05 7.03
N HIS A 40 12.58 12.91 7.97
CA HIS A 40 11.47 12.66 8.88
C HIS A 40 10.14 12.51 8.13
N CYS A 41 9.83 13.40 7.18
CA CYS A 41 8.64 13.28 6.33
C CYS A 41 8.65 11.98 5.50
N LYS A 42 9.79 11.58 4.95
CA LYS A 42 9.92 10.29 4.23
C LYS A 42 9.65 9.10 5.14
N SER A 43 10.11 9.14 6.39
CA SER A 43 9.81 8.10 7.38
C SER A 43 8.30 7.97 7.59
N ILE A 44 7.61 9.08 7.85
CA ILE A 44 6.16 9.12 8.07
C ILE A 44 5.42 8.56 6.84
N ILE A 45 5.82 8.97 5.63
CA ILE A 45 5.21 8.47 4.39
C ILE A 45 5.43 6.96 4.25
N ASN A 46 6.63 6.46 4.51
CA ASN A 46 6.92 5.03 4.42
C ASN A 46 6.09 4.22 5.42
N ASP A 47 5.96 4.69 6.65
CA ASP A 47 5.17 4.05 7.68
C ASP A 47 3.68 4.00 7.29
N GLU A 48 3.15 5.11 6.76
CA GLU A 48 1.75 5.19 6.30
C GLU A 48 1.51 4.31 5.07
N VAL A 49 2.46 4.27 4.13
CA VAL A 49 2.40 3.36 2.96
C VAL A 49 2.40 1.91 3.42
N GLU A 50 3.22 1.53 4.41
CA GLU A 50 3.22 0.18 4.95
C GLU A 50 1.89 -0.16 5.63
N HIS A 51 1.33 0.77 6.40
CA HIS A 51 0.03 0.60 7.04
C HIS A 51 -1.09 0.44 6.02
N PHE A 52 -1.13 1.31 4.99
CA PHE A 52 -2.09 1.24 3.90
C PHE A 52 -1.99 -0.08 3.13
N LEU A 53 -0.77 -0.54 2.80
CA LEU A 53 -0.56 -1.79 2.09
C LEU A 53 -1.06 -3.00 2.89
N LYS A 54 -0.84 -3.04 4.21
CA LYS A 54 -1.41 -4.09 5.09
C LYS A 54 -2.94 -4.10 5.06
N GLY A 55 -3.55 -2.91 5.13
CA GLY A 55 -5.00 -2.76 5.01
C GLY A 55 -5.53 -3.22 3.64
N PHE A 56 -4.92 -2.74 2.56
CA PHE A 56 -5.33 -3.05 1.19
C PHE A 56 -5.19 -4.53 0.83
N GLN A 57 -4.13 -5.20 1.31
CA GLN A 57 -3.95 -6.63 1.06
C GLN A 57 -5.08 -7.48 1.66
N THR A 58 -5.65 -7.04 2.79
CA THR A 58 -6.82 -7.70 3.40
C THR A 58 -8.07 -7.56 2.50
N TYR A 59 -8.24 -6.39 1.85
CA TYR A 59 -9.30 -6.19 0.86
C TYR A 59 -9.07 -7.02 -0.42
N ALA A 60 -7.81 -7.17 -0.86
CA ALA A 60 -7.45 -7.93 -2.06
C ALA A 60 -7.79 -9.42 -1.98
N ALA A 61 -7.89 -10.00 -0.78
CA ALA A 61 -8.31 -11.38 -0.58
C ALA A 61 -9.83 -11.61 -0.73
N GLY A 62 -10.63 -10.54 -0.68
CA GLY A 62 -12.10 -10.61 -0.75
C GLY A 62 -12.62 -11.38 -1.97
N PRO A 63 -12.22 -11.03 -3.21
CA PRO A 63 -12.66 -11.73 -4.42
C PRO A 63 -12.32 -13.24 -4.43
N LEU A 64 -11.16 -13.61 -3.88
CA LEU A 64 -10.75 -15.01 -3.77
C LEU A 64 -11.64 -15.79 -2.79
N ILE A 65 -11.87 -15.22 -1.60
CA ILE A 65 -12.74 -15.81 -0.58
C ILE A 65 -14.17 -15.98 -1.11
N THR A 66 -14.70 -14.97 -1.78
CA THR A 66 -16.05 -15.05 -2.39
C THR A 66 -16.11 -16.16 -3.42
N SER A 67 -15.12 -16.23 -4.33
CA SER A 67 -15.11 -17.26 -5.36
C SER A 67 -14.96 -18.68 -4.80
N LEU A 68 -14.24 -18.86 -3.69
CA LEU A 68 -14.15 -20.13 -2.98
C LEU A 68 -15.51 -20.55 -2.39
N ARG A 69 -16.23 -19.60 -1.77
CA ARG A 69 -17.59 -19.85 -1.24
C ARG A 69 -18.57 -20.18 -2.35
N ASP A 70 -18.58 -19.41 -3.43
CA ASP A 70 -19.47 -19.63 -4.57
C ASP A 70 -19.31 -21.05 -5.13
N LYS A 71 -18.06 -21.51 -5.29
CA LYS A 71 -17.76 -22.87 -5.76
C LYS A 71 -18.24 -23.94 -4.78
N ALA A 72 -18.01 -23.75 -3.49
CA ALA A 72 -18.46 -24.70 -2.47
C ALA A 72 -20.00 -24.77 -2.41
N ASP A 73 -20.68 -23.63 -2.55
CA ASP A 73 -22.15 -23.56 -2.58
C ASP A 73 -22.74 -24.20 -3.84
N GLN A 74 -22.08 -24.08 -4.98
CA GLN A 74 -22.46 -24.79 -6.21
C GLN A 74 -22.38 -26.30 -6.03
N ILE A 75 -21.27 -26.81 -5.47
CA ILE A 75 -21.10 -28.25 -5.21
C ILE A 75 -22.14 -28.75 -4.19
N LYS A 76 -22.34 -28.00 -3.10
CA LYS A 76 -23.33 -28.30 -2.06
C LYS A 76 -24.74 -28.40 -2.65
N THR A 77 -25.15 -27.38 -3.41
CA THR A 77 -26.49 -27.32 -4.02
C THR A 77 -26.69 -28.46 -5.00
N PHE A 78 -25.70 -28.73 -5.86
CA PHE A 78 -25.76 -29.82 -6.82
C PHE A 78 -25.94 -31.20 -6.15
N GLU A 79 -25.17 -31.50 -5.11
CA GLU A 79 -25.30 -32.78 -4.40
C GLU A 79 -26.58 -32.86 -3.56
N LEU A 80 -27.04 -31.75 -2.98
CA LEU A 80 -28.34 -31.71 -2.30
C LEU A 80 -29.48 -31.99 -3.28
N ASP A 81 -29.53 -31.34 -4.43
CA ASP A 81 -30.59 -31.54 -5.43
C ASP A 81 -30.58 -32.99 -5.96
N ARG A 82 -29.38 -33.54 -6.18
CA ARG A 82 -29.21 -34.94 -6.56
C ARG A 82 -29.67 -35.92 -5.47
N LEU A 83 -29.51 -35.57 -4.20
CA LEU A 83 -29.99 -36.39 -3.08
C LEU A 83 -31.51 -36.28 -2.93
N MET A 84 -32.05 -35.06 -3.00
CA MET A 84 -33.48 -34.78 -2.86
C MET A 84 -34.31 -35.38 -3.99
N SER A 85 -33.76 -35.42 -5.22
CA SER A 85 -34.42 -36.09 -6.35
C SER A 85 -34.50 -37.62 -6.19
N LYS A 86 -33.54 -38.25 -5.51
CA LYS A 86 -33.56 -39.70 -5.22
C LYS A 86 -34.43 -40.06 -4.01
N LEU A 87 -34.58 -39.13 -3.07
CA LEU A 87 -35.30 -39.33 -1.82
C LEU A 87 -36.55 -38.45 -1.78
N SER A 88 -37.38 -38.56 -2.83
CA SER A 88 -38.60 -37.75 -3.00
C SER A 88 -39.63 -37.93 -1.89
N ASP A 89 -39.58 -39.05 -1.17
CA ASP A 89 -40.59 -39.40 -0.17
C ASP A 89 -40.17 -39.01 1.26
N LEU A 90 -39.04 -38.30 1.41
CA LEU A 90 -38.58 -37.81 2.70
C LEU A 90 -39.51 -36.72 3.27
N PRO A 91 -39.84 -36.77 4.58
CA PRO A 91 -40.51 -35.69 5.29
C PRO A 91 -39.73 -34.37 5.21
N ASP A 92 -40.45 -33.25 5.14
CA ASP A 92 -39.84 -31.92 5.03
C ASP A 92 -38.87 -31.58 6.16
N GLU A 93 -39.16 -32.02 7.39
CA GLU A 93 -38.27 -31.81 8.53
C GLU A 93 -36.92 -32.51 8.34
N THR A 94 -36.92 -33.74 7.81
CA THR A 94 -35.68 -34.46 7.49
C THR A 94 -34.91 -33.77 6.36
N ARG A 95 -35.61 -33.22 5.35
CA ARG A 95 -34.96 -32.44 4.29
C ARG A 95 -34.26 -31.21 4.83
N LYS A 96 -34.89 -30.47 5.75
CA LYS A 96 -34.28 -29.31 6.44
C LYS A 96 -33.07 -29.72 7.27
N GLU A 97 -33.14 -30.83 8.00
CA GLU A 97 -32.01 -31.34 8.77
C GLU A 97 -30.80 -31.67 7.89
N ILE A 98 -31.03 -32.32 6.74
CA ILE A 98 -29.98 -32.65 5.75
C ILE A 98 -29.38 -31.37 5.16
N ALA A 99 -30.21 -30.41 4.76
CA ALA A 99 -29.74 -29.12 4.26
C ALA A 99 -28.90 -28.40 5.32
N GLY A 100 -29.37 -28.33 6.57
CA GLY A 100 -28.63 -27.75 7.69
C GLY A 100 -27.34 -28.48 8.01
N PHE A 101 -27.30 -29.81 7.89
CA PHE A 101 -26.06 -30.59 8.01
C PHE A 101 -25.05 -30.20 6.93
N SER A 102 -25.49 -30.12 5.67
CA SER A 102 -24.61 -29.74 4.55
C SER A 102 -24.01 -28.35 4.73
N GLU A 103 -24.82 -27.39 5.21
CA GLU A 103 -24.40 -26.02 5.50
C GLU A 103 -23.35 -25.99 6.60
N ARG A 104 -23.57 -26.72 7.70
CA ARG A 104 -22.59 -26.83 8.80
C ARG A 104 -21.31 -27.51 8.34
N LEU A 105 -21.40 -28.53 7.49
CA LEU A 105 -20.24 -29.24 6.95
C LEU A 105 -19.40 -28.32 6.08
N VAL A 106 -20.01 -27.62 5.12
CA VAL A 106 -19.32 -26.68 4.23
C VAL A 106 -18.68 -25.55 5.02
N ASN A 107 -19.40 -24.95 5.98
CA ASN A 107 -18.85 -23.89 6.82
C ASN A 107 -17.66 -24.35 7.66
N LYS A 108 -17.75 -25.54 8.29
CA LYS A 108 -16.63 -26.12 9.04
C LYS A 108 -15.45 -26.43 8.13
N LEU A 109 -15.72 -26.94 6.92
CA LEU A 109 -14.68 -27.24 5.96
C LEU A 109 -13.99 -25.98 5.51
N LEU A 110 -14.70 -24.90 5.17
CA LEU A 110 -14.18 -23.64 4.60
C LEU A 110 -13.51 -22.70 5.60
N HIS A 111 -13.86 -22.80 6.89
CA HIS A 111 -13.32 -21.92 7.92
C HIS A 111 -11.77 -21.87 7.93
N PRO A 112 -11.03 -23.00 8.03
CA PRO A 112 -9.57 -22.96 8.10
C PRO A 112 -8.90 -22.43 6.82
N GLN A 113 -9.46 -22.66 5.63
CA GLN A 113 -8.88 -22.15 4.36
C GLN A 113 -9.12 -20.66 4.23
N ILE A 114 -10.30 -20.16 4.58
CA ILE A 114 -10.58 -18.72 4.59
C ILE A 114 -9.65 -18.02 5.59
N GLN A 115 -9.42 -18.64 6.76
CA GLN A 115 -8.49 -18.14 7.75
C GLN A 115 -7.05 -18.09 7.18
N GLY A 116 -6.58 -19.16 6.56
CA GLY A 116 -5.26 -19.20 5.90
C GLY A 116 -5.13 -18.16 4.78
N ILE A 117 -6.15 -17.98 3.94
CA ILE A 117 -6.16 -16.95 2.90
C ILE A 117 -6.02 -15.55 3.51
N LYS A 118 -6.74 -15.26 4.60
CA LYS A 118 -6.63 -13.96 5.29
C LYS A 118 -5.24 -13.74 5.89
N GLU A 119 -4.65 -14.76 6.48
CA GLU A 119 -3.29 -14.70 7.05
C GLU A 119 -2.23 -14.45 5.98
N HIS A 120 -2.25 -15.24 4.90
CA HIS A 120 -1.34 -15.04 3.77
C HIS A 120 -1.52 -13.68 3.08
N ALA A 121 -2.75 -13.16 3.05
CA ALA A 121 -3.04 -11.82 2.56
C ALA A 121 -2.49 -10.73 3.47
N ALA A 122 -2.69 -10.82 4.78
CA ALA A 122 -2.15 -9.86 5.73
C ALA A 122 -0.61 -9.78 5.70
N GLU A 123 0.05 -10.88 5.34
CA GLU A 123 1.51 -10.96 5.20
C GLU A 123 2.03 -10.59 3.79
N GLY A 124 1.14 -10.26 2.84
CA GLY A 124 1.52 -9.88 1.48
C GLY A 124 2.12 -11.02 0.65
N ARG A 125 1.89 -12.28 1.04
CA ARG A 125 2.43 -13.48 0.37
C ARG A 125 1.64 -13.80 -0.91
N SER A 126 1.80 -12.96 -1.92
CA SER A 126 1.04 -13.01 -3.17
C SER A 126 1.22 -14.33 -3.94
N ASP A 127 2.43 -14.87 -3.97
CA ASP A 127 2.71 -16.14 -4.63
C ASP A 127 2.03 -17.33 -3.92
N SER A 128 2.01 -17.32 -2.58
CA SER A 128 1.31 -18.35 -1.80
C SER A 128 -0.20 -18.29 -2.01
N LEU A 129 -0.78 -17.09 -2.11
CA LEU A 129 -2.21 -16.92 -2.39
C LEU A 129 -2.58 -17.41 -3.78
N ARG A 130 -1.71 -17.20 -4.77
CA ARG A 130 -1.91 -17.70 -6.12
C ARG A 130 -1.84 -19.23 -6.17
N LEU A 131 -0.87 -19.83 -5.50
CA LEU A 131 -0.78 -21.29 -5.37
C LEU A 131 -2.02 -21.88 -4.67
N LEU A 132 -2.50 -21.23 -3.60
CA LEU A 132 -3.72 -21.64 -2.91
C LEU A 132 -4.95 -21.51 -3.80
N ALA A 133 -5.06 -20.44 -4.58
CA ALA A 133 -6.14 -20.26 -5.54
C ALA A 133 -6.15 -21.40 -6.59
N ASP A 134 -4.99 -21.74 -7.14
CA ASP A 134 -4.85 -22.82 -8.11
C ASP A 134 -5.17 -24.19 -7.49
N ALA A 135 -4.64 -24.49 -6.30
CA ALA A 135 -4.88 -25.76 -5.60
C ALA A 135 -6.35 -25.95 -5.19
N LEU A 136 -7.05 -24.87 -4.85
CA LEU A 136 -8.48 -24.87 -4.55
C LEU A 136 -9.35 -24.76 -5.83
N GLY A 137 -8.72 -24.56 -6.98
CA GLY A 137 -9.34 -24.40 -8.30
C GLY A 137 -10.29 -23.21 -8.37
N VAL A 138 -9.83 -22.06 -7.89
CA VAL A 138 -10.61 -20.80 -7.83
C VAL A 138 -10.09 -19.86 -8.92
N ASP A 139 -10.88 -19.66 -9.99
CA ASP A 139 -10.43 -18.98 -11.23
C ASP A 139 -10.29 -17.45 -11.16
N LYS A 140 -10.62 -16.81 -10.02
CA LYS A 140 -10.54 -15.33 -9.94
C LYS A 140 -9.12 -14.87 -9.60
N PRO A 141 -8.53 -13.96 -10.39
CA PRO A 141 -7.19 -13.47 -10.14
C PRO A 141 -7.14 -12.69 -8.84
N VAL A 142 -6.15 -13.03 -8.01
CA VAL A 142 -5.84 -12.30 -6.79
C VAL A 142 -5.13 -11.00 -7.20
N ASN A 143 -5.82 -9.86 -7.11
CA ASN A 143 -5.24 -8.56 -7.41
C ASN A 143 -4.62 -7.96 -6.13
N LEU A 144 -3.45 -8.47 -5.76
CA LEU A 144 -2.67 -7.93 -4.65
C LEU A 144 -1.79 -6.79 -5.16
N PRO A 145 -1.71 -5.67 -4.44
CA PRO A 145 -0.70 -4.66 -4.73
C PRO A 145 0.66 -5.29 -4.42
N SER A 146 1.47 -5.47 -5.46
CA SER A 146 2.88 -5.77 -5.26
C SER A 146 3.50 -4.63 -4.46
N LYS A 147 4.20 -4.95 -3.37
CA LYS A 147 4.97 -3.97 -2.59
C LYS A 147 5.74 -3.09 -3.58
N PRO A 148 5.60 -1.76 -3.56
CA PRO A 148 6.35 -0.91 -4.48
C PRO A 148 7.82 -1.27 -4.29
N LYS A 149 8.47 -1.70 -5.37
CA LYS A 149 9.92 -1.86 -5.35
C LYS A 149 10.46 -0.52 -4.91
N ALA A 150 11.23 -0.49 -3.83
CA ALA A 150 12.04 0.65 -3.46
C ALA A 150 13.08 0.83 -4.59
N GLY A 151 12.66 1.40 -5.71
CA GLY A 151 13.55 2.01 -6.65
C GLY A 151 14.15 3.22 -5.98
N PRO A 152 15.43 3.53 -6.20
CA PRO A 152 15.97 4.80 -5.75
C PRO A 152 15.05 5.87 -6.34
N VAL A 153 14.50 6.71 -5.48
CA VAL A 153 13.86 7.95 -5.92
C VAL A 153 14.98 8.69 -6.62
N SER A 154 15.02 8.58 -7.95
CA SER A 154 15.98 9.27 -8.79
C SER A 154 15.92 10.73 -8.38
N GLU A 155 17.03 11.22 -7.82
CA GLU A 155 17.25 12.63 -7.58
C GLU A 155 16.95 13.35 -8.89
N ASP A 156 15.82 14.05 -8.93
CA ASP A 156 15.48 14.90 -10.05
C ASP A 156 16.54 15.99 -10.11
N SER A 157 17.43 15.78 -11.07
CA SER A 157 18.46 16.67 -11.55
C SER A 157 17.84 18.01 -11.95
N ARG A 158 17.74 18.94 -10.99
CA ARG A 158 17.89 20.36 -11.28
C ARG A 158 19.38 20.69 -11.32
N GLN A 159 20.02 20.19 -12.36
CA GLN A 159 21.20 20.84 -12.93
C GLN A 159 20.79 22.22 -13.41
N THR A 160 21.16 23.25 -12.67
CA THR A 160 21.47 24.56 -13.27
C THR A 160 22.92 24.86 -12.89
N SER A 161 23.86 24.29 -13.64
CA SER A 161 25.25 24.72 -13.61
C SER A 161 25.37 26.16 -14.15
N PRO A 162 26.36 26.94 -13.68
CA PRO A 162 26.55 28.33 -14.04
C PRO A 162 27.21 28.44 -15.42
N GLN A 163 26.57 29.11 -16.38
CA GLN A 163 27.26 29.57 -17.59
C GLN A 163 28.15 30.75 -17.25
N THR A 164 29.43 30.44 -17.11
CA THR A 164 30.53 31.36 -17.36
C THR A 164 30.44 31.85 -18.81
N SER A 165 30.33 33.16 -19.02
CA SER A 165 30.70 33.79 -20.28
C SER A 165 31.63 34.96 -19.97
N LYS A 166 32.92 34.70 -20.13
CA LYS A 166 34.01 35.67 -20.16
C LYS A 166 34.53 35.68 -21.60
N LYS A 167 34.83 36.88 -22.11
CA LYS A 167 35.41 37.29 -23.41
C LYS A 167 34.37 37.92 -24.35
N GLU A 168 34.63 39.03 -25.05
CA GLU A 168 35.81 39.89 -25.20
C GLU A 168 35.35 41.16 -25.93
N GLN A 169 36.04 42.29 -25.67
CA GLN A 169 36.36 43.37 -26.61
C GLN A 169 35.20 44.14 -27.28
N SER A 170 35.03 45.42 -26.92
CA SER A 170 35.79 46.54 -27.52
C SER A 170 35.56 47.84 -26.74
#